data_AF-A0A4C1ZRJ9-F1
#
_entry.id   AF-A0A4C1ZRJ9-F1
#
_cell.length_a   1.000
_cell.length_b   1.000
_cell.length_c   1.000
_cell.angle_alpha   90.00
_cell.angle_beta   90.00
_cell.angle_gamma   90.00
#
_symmetry.space_group_name_H-M   'P 1'
#
loop_
_entity.id
_entity.type
_entity.pdbx_description
1 polymer ?
#
loop_
_entity_poly.entity_id
_entity_poly.type
_entity_poly.pdbx_seq_one_letter_code
_entity_poly.pdbx_strand_id
1 'polypeptide(L)'
;MSTFVPNKVYLREILLHYFILKKSAAEAHRILAETYGDNALSHTTCRNWFRRFKNNDFELEDEEHSGATKKFEDEKLEELLDQNRCQTLTELGKTLQVDESTV
;
A
#
# COMPACT_ATOMS: atom_id res chain seq x y z
N MET A 1 0.95 31.68 -5.07
CA MET A 1 0.10 30.60 -5.63
C MET A 1 0.17 29.43 -4.67
N SER A 2 -0.96 28.90 -4.20
CA SER A 2 -0.94 27.72 -3.32
C SER A 2 -0.33 26.54 -4.06
N THR A 3 0.67 25.89 -3.46
CA THR A 3 1.29 24.67 -3.96
C THR A 3 0.43 23.48 -3.53
N PHE A 4 -0.72 23.29 -4.19
CA PHE A 4 -1.51 22.10 -3.96
C PHE A 4 -0.74 20.88 -4.45
N VAL A 5 -0.46 19.95 -3.54
CA VAL A 5 0.19 18.67 -3.86
C VAL A 5 -0.89 17.59 -3.79
N PRO A 6 -1.25 16.95 -4.91
CA PRO A 6 -2.28 15.93 -4.93
C PRO A 6 -1.80 14.67 -4.18
N ASN A 7 -2.68 14.08 -3.37
CA ASN A 7 -2.43 12.76 -2.79
C ASN A 7 -2.87 11.65 -3.76
N LYS A 8 -2.51 10.39 -3.46
CA LYS A 8 -2.80 9.25 -4.33
C LYS A 8 -4.31 9.01 -4.53
N VAL A 9 -5.11 9.11 -3.47
CA VAL A 9 -6.57 8.88 -3.52
C VAL A 9 -7.24 9.91 -4.43
N TYR A 10 -6.89 11.18 -4.25
CA TYR A 10 -7.35 12.28 -5.09
C TYR A 10 -7.03 12.06 -6.58
N LEU A 11 -5.82 11.59 -6.91
CA LEU A 11 -5.48 11.28 -8.31
C LEU A 11 -6.28 10.09 -8.86
N ARG A 12 -6.63 9.12 -8.01
CA ARG A 12 -7.49 7.97 -8.38
C ARG A 12 -8.95 8.39 -8.59
N GLU A 13 -9.46 9.33 -7.81
CA GLU A 13 -10.78 9.95 -8.02
C GLU A 13 -10.85 10.63 -9.40
N ILE A 14 -9.79 11.38 -9.77
CA ILE A 14 -9.70 12.00 -11.09
C ILE A 14 -9.64 10.95 -12.20
N LEU A 15 -8.89 9.86 -12.01
CA LEU A 15 -8.88 8.74 -12.97
C LEU A 15 -10.27 8.12 -13.14
N LEU A 16 -11.02 7.94 -12.05
CA LEU A 16 -12.39 7.44 -12.10
C LEU A 16 -13.29 8.39 -12.87
N HIS A 17 -13.17 9.70 -12.63
CA HIS A 17 -13.89 10.71 -13.41
C HIS A 17 -13.60 10.60 -14.91
N TYR A 18 -12.33 10.48 -15.31
CA TYR A 18 -11.98 10.29 -16.73
C TYR A 18 -12.48 8.97 -17.31
N PHE A 19 -12.52 7.91 -16.52
CA PHE A 19 -13.10 6.65 -16.93
C PHE A 19 -14.61 6.77 -17.20
N ILE A 20 -15.35 7.47 -16.34
CA ILE A 20 -16.79 7.76 -16.53
C ILE A 20 -17.01 8.57 -17.81
N LEU A 21 -16.13 9.53 -18.08
CA LEU A 21 -16.10 10.32 -19.33
C LEU A 21 -15.66 9.53 -20.57
N LYS A 22 -15.48 8.21 -20.47
CA LYS A 22 -15.10 7.32 -21.58
C LYS A 22 -13.76 7.67 -22.23
N LYS A 23 -12.87 8.35 -21.51
CA LYS A 23 -11.48 8.53 -21.95
C LYS A 23 -10.72 7.23 -21.85
N SER A 24 -9.62 7.13 -22.58
CA SER A 24 -8.65 6.05 -22.42
C SER A 24 -7.69 6.32 -21.24
N ALA A 25 -7.05 5.26 -20.74
CA ALA A 25 -6.03 5.39 -19.70
C ALA A 25 -4.84 6.27 -20.14
N ALA A 26 -4.50 6.22 -21.43
CA ALA A 26 -3.42 7.01 -22.00
C ALA A 26 -3.76 8.51 -22.03
N GLU A 27 -4.98 8.86 -22.44
CA GLU A 27 -5.46 10.25 -22.40
C GLU A 27 -5.53 10.78 -20.95
N ALA A 28 -6.07 9.99 -20.04
CA ALA A 28 -6.15 10.36 -18.63
C ALA A 28 -4.76 10.58 -18.02
N HIS A 29 -3.80 9.70 -18.31
CA HIS A 29 -2.41 9.86 -17.88
C HIS A 29 -1.78 11.15 -18.45
N ARG A 30 -1.98 11.43 -19.75
CA ARG A 30 -1.46 12.64 -20.37
C ARG A 30 -1.98 13.90 -19.69
N ILE A 31 -3.30 13.97 -19.45
CA ILE A 31 -3.91 15.13 -18.77
C ILE A 31 -3.39 15.27 -17.34
N LEU A 32 -3.25 14.16 -16.59
CA LEU A 32 -2.68 14.19 -15.24
C LEU A 32 -1.23 14.66 -15.24
N ALA A 33 -0.40 14.18 -16.17
CA ALA A 33 1.00 14.60 -16.29
C ALA A 33 1.13 16.08 -16.66
N GLU A 34 0.29 16.59 -17.57
CA GLU A 34 0.24 18.02 -17.93
C GLU A 34 -0.21 18.89 -16.75
N THR A 35 -1.10 18.39 -15.88
CA THR A 35 -1.67 19.15 -14.76
C THR A 35 -0.81 19.12 -13.50
N TYR A 36 -0.25 17.95 -13.15
CA TYR A 36 0.41 17.70 -11.87
C TYR A 36 1.92 17.43 -11.98
N GLY A 37 2.46 17.30 -13.20
CA GLY A 37 3.87 17.05 -13.44
C GLY A 37 4.38 15.79 -12.72
N ASP A 38 5.44 15.96 -11.94
CA ASP A 38 6.07 14.86 -11.18
C ASP A 38 5.15 14.26 -10.10
N ASN A 39 4.09 14.96 -9.69
CA ASN A 39 3.11 14.44 -8.74
C ASN A 39 2.04 13.56 -9.42
N ALA A 40 2.07 13.41 -10.74
CA ALA A 40 1.11 12.59 -11.47
C ALA A 40 1.33 11.08 -11.27
N LEU A 41 0.27 10.30 -11.47
CA LEU A 41 0.37 8.85 -11.47
C LEU A 41 1.12 8.35 -12.72
N SER A 42 1.94 7.31 -12.53
CA SER A 42 2.63 6.65 -13.64
C SER A 42 1.65 6.07 -14.66
N HIS A 43 2.09 5.96 -15.92
CA HIS A 43 1.28 5.37 -16.99
C HIS A 43 0.79 3.95 -16.63
N THR A 44 1.64 3.13 -16.02
CA THR A 44 1.30 1.78 -15.57
C THR A 44 0.22 1.80 -14.48
N THR A 45 0.32 2.72 -13.53
CA THR A 45 -0.67 2.89 -12.47
C THR A 45 -2.02 3.29 -13.06
N CYS A 46 -2.07 4.25 -13.98
CA CYS A 46 -3.30 4.65 -14.67
C CYS A 46 -3.94 3.45 -15.38
N ARG A 47 -3.15 2.65 -16.11
CA ARG A 47 -3.64 1.44 -16.80
C ARG A 47 -4.21 0.40 -15.84
N ASN A 48 -3.56 0.16 -14.70
CA ASN A 48 -4.03 -0.79 -13.70
C ASN A 48 -5.36 -0.35 -13.07
N TRP A 49 -5.49 0.93 -12.72
CA TRP A 49 -6.76 1.49 -12.23
C TRP A 49 -7.88 1.38 -13.25
N PHE A 50 -7.61 1.69 -14.51
CA PHE A 50 -8.59 1.51 -15.59
C PHE A 50 -9.01 0.05 -15.77
N ARG A 51 -8.12 -0.91 -15.49
CA ARG A 51 -8.49 -2.34 -15.47
C ARG A 51 -9.42 -2.67 -14.31
N ARG A 52 -9.17 -2.12 -13.11
CA ARG A 52 -10.07 -2.27 -11.94
C ARG A 52 -11.45 -1.69 -12.23
N PHE A 53 -11.53 -0.46 -12.74
CA PHE A 53 -12.81 0.18 -13.08
C PHE A 53 -13.62 -0.60 -14.12
N LYS A 54 -12.97 -1.25 -15.09
CA LYS A 54 -13.63 -2.15 -16.05
C LYS A 54 -14.24 -3.40 -15.40
N ASN A 55 -13.68 -3.83 -14.27
CA ASN A 55 -14.19 -4.94 -13.47
C ASN A 55 -15.24 -4.47 -12.44
N ASN A 56 -15.72 -3.22 -12.52
CA ASN A 56 -16.63 -2.58 -11.57
C ASN A 56 -16.08 -2.46 -10.15
N ASP A 57 -14.75 -2.47 -10.00
CA ASP A 57 -14.08 -2.17 -8.74
C ASP A 57 -13.73 -0.68 -8.70
N PHE A 58 -14.43 0.04 -7.83
CA PHE A 58 -14.33 1.50 -7.67
C PHE A 58 -13.76 1.91 -6.30
N GLU A 59 -13.23 0.97 -5.52
CA GLU A 59 -12.59 1.28 -4.25
C GLU A 59 -11.25 1.96 -4.51
N LEU A 60 -11.15 3.24 -4.14
CA LEU A 60 -10.00 4.09 -4.46
C LEU A 60 -8.90 4.03 -3.42
N GLU A 61 -9.21 3.49 -2.25
CA GLU A 61 -8.22 3.21 -1.22
C GLU A 61 -7.45 1.94 -1.59
N ASP A 62 -6.24 1.85 -1.04
CA ASP A 62 -5.53 0.58 -1.09
C ASP A 62 -6.22 -0.35 -0.10
N GLU A 63 -6.55 -1.58 -0.52
CA GLU A 63 -6.98 -2.60 0.43
C GLU A 63 -5.94 -2.71 1.55
N GLU A 64 -6.35 -3.02 2.78
CA GLU A 64 -5.40 -3.40 3.81
C GLU A 64 -4.58 -4.56 3.25
N HIS A 65 -3.31 -4.27 2.96
CA HIS A 65 -2.39 -5.32 2.56
C HIS A 65 -2.23 -6.14 3.83
N SER A 66 -2.77 -7.36 3.83
CA SER A 66 -2.31 -8.36 4.78
C SER A 66 -0.83 -8.53 4.50
N GLY A 67 -0.02 -7.80 5.28
CA GLY A 67 1.42 -7.97 5.27
C GLY A 67 1.77 -9.42 5.61
N ALA A 68 3.05 -9.71 5.73
CA ALA A 68 3.47 -10.98 6.30
C ALA A 68 2.69 -11.20 7.62
N THR A 69 1.89 -12.27 7.69
CA THR A 69 1.11 -12.60 8.88
C THR A 69 2.06 -12.62 10.06
N LYS A 70 1.71 -11.88 11.11
CA LYS A 70 2.52 -11.82 12.34
C LYS A 70 2.74 -13.26 12.82
N LYS A 71 4.00 -13.70 12.90
CA LYS A 71 4.32 -15.10 13.24
C LYS A 71 4.09 -15.39 14.73
N PHE A 72 4.07 -14.35 15.57
CA PHE A 72 3.79 -14.40 17.00
C PHE A 72 3.23 -13.05 17.48
N GLU A 73 2.49 -13.05 18.59
CA GLU A 73 1.98 -11.84 19.24
C GLU A 73 3.07 -11.15 20.06
N ASP A 74 3.06 -9.81 20.14
CA ASP A 74 4.12 -9.05 20.81
C ASP A 74 4.08 -9.28 22.32
N GLU A 75 2.89 -9.46 22.89
CA GLU A 75 2.67 -9.79 24.30
C GLU A 75 3.36 -11.10 24.69
N LYS A 76 3.39 -12.07 23.77
CA LYS A 76 4.07 -13.35 24.00
C LYS A 76 5.59 -13.17 24.03
N LEU A 77 6.14 -12.26 23.23
CA LEU A 77 7.56 -11.94 23.26
C LEU A 77 7.91 -11.13 24.52
N GLU A 78 7.07 -10.19 24.92
CA GLU A 78 7.22 -9.42 26.16
C GLU A 78 7.23 -10.32 27.40
N GLU A 79 6.28 -11.27 27.51
CA GLU A 79 6.24 -12.23 28.61
C GLU A 79 7.54 -13.06 28.72
N LEU A 80 8.13 -13.46 27.58
CA LEU A 80 9.39 -14.21 27.57
C LEU A 80 10.57 -13.37 28.06
N LEU A 81 10.61 -12.08 27.68
CA LEU A 81 11.65 -11.15 28.12
C LEU A 81 11.51 -10.80 29.62
N ASP A 82 10.29 -10.69 30.12
CA ASP A 82 9.99 -10.44 31.53
C ASP A 82 10.35 -11.64 32.41
N GLN A 83 10.11 -12.86 31.93
CA GLN A 83 10.49 -14.08 32.65
C GLN A 83 12.01 -14.27 32.72
N ASN A 84 12.72 -13.99 31.63
CA ASN A 84 14.18 -14.08 31.59
C ASN A 84 14.76 -13.14 30.53
N ARG A 85 15.29 -12.01 31.01
CA ARG A 85 15.88 -10.97 30.16
C ARG A 85 17.24 -11.34 29.55
N CYS A 86 17.86 -12.43 30.02
CA CYS A 86 19.17 -12.89 29.52
C CYS A 86 19.06 -13.94 28.41
N GLN A 87 17.86 -14.18 27.86
CA GLN A 87 17.67 -15.11 26.76
C GLN A 87 18.38 -14.63 25.49
N THR A 88 18.93 -15.58 24.74
CA THR A 88 19.49 -15.34 23.42
C THR A 88 18.39 -15.33 22.35
N LEU A 89 18.61 -14.61 21.24
CA LEU A 89 17.66 -14.58 20.12
C LEU A 89 17.38 -15.99 19.56
N THR A 90 18.37 -16.88 19.58
CA THR A 90 18.21 -18.29 19.19
C THR A 90 17.23 -19.06 20.09
N GLU A 91 17.20 -18.78 21.39
CA GLU A 91 16.29 -19.42 22.36
C GLU A 91 14.86 -18.89 22.22
N LEU A 92 14.72 -17.57 22.04
CA LEU A 92 13.44 -16.94 21.75
C LEU A 92 12.86 -17.46 20.43
N GLY A 93 13.69 -17.60 19.39
CA GLY A 93 13.27 -18.10 18.08
C GLY A 93 12.77 -19.55 18.17
N LYS A 94 13.47 -20.41 18.91
CA LYS A 94 13.00 -21.78 19.18
C LYS A 94 11.66 -21.81 19.92
N THR A 95 11.48 -20.93 20.90
CA THR A 95 10.25 -20.85 21.71
C THR A 95 9.07 -20.32 20.91
N LEU A 96 9.32 -19.35 20.03
CA LEU A 96 8.34 -18.73 19.16
C LEU A 96 8.14 -19.49 17.84
N GLN A 97 8.93 -20.55 17.59
CA GLN A 97 8.95 -21.32 16.34
C GLN A 97 9.25 -20.46 15.11
N VAL A 98 10.17 -19.50 15.25
CA VAL A 98 10.61 -18.61 14.18
C VAL A 98 12.13 -18.58 14.09
N ASP A 99 12.65 -18.19 12.92
CA ASP A 99 14.09 -17.96 12.75
C ASP A 99 14.57 -16.83 13.67
N GLU A 100 15.83 -16.90 14.10
CA GLU A 100 16.48 -15.87 14.90
C GLU A 100 16.38 -14.48 14.27
N SER A 101 16.42 -14.41 12.93
CA SER A 101 16.26 -13.15 12.19
C SER A 101 14.84 -12.58 12.20
N THR A 102 13.86 -13.31 12.76
CA THR A 102 12.46 -12.90 12.90
C THR A 102 12.12 -12.46 14.33
N VAL A 103 12.92 -12.86 15.33
CA VAL A 103 12.82 -12.41 16.73
C VAL A 103 13.39 -11.01 16.86
#